data_AF-A0A3D5PS16-F1
#
_entry.id   AF-A0A3D5PS16-F1
#
_cell.length_a   1.000
_cell.length_b   1.000
_cell.length_c   1.000
_cell.angle_alpha   90.00
_cell.angle_beta   90.00
_cell.angle_gamma   90.00
#
_symmetry.space_group_name_H-M   'P 1'
#
loop_
_entity.id
_entity.type
_entity.pdbx_description
1 polymer ?
#
loop_
_entity_poly.entity_id
_entity_poly.type
_entity_poly.pdbx_seq_one_letter_code
_entity_poly.pdbx_strand_id
1 'polypeptide(L)' 'MMPDLGKYADAVLGAYAASIVLLIGIVVLSVWQSRRAKAALEEMEKRRNG' A
#
# COMPACT_ATOMS: atom_id res chain seq x y z
N MET A 1 22.20 -5.07 15.93
CA MET A 1 23.55 -5.23 15.34
C MET A 1 23.36 -5.49 13.85
N MET A 2 23.59 -4.50 13.00
CA MET A 2 23.57 -4.71 11.55
C MET A 2 24.99 -5.15 11.15
N PRO A 3 25.18 -6.30 10.49
CA PRO A 3 26.51 -6.77 10.09
C PRO A 3 27.17 -5.74 9.15
N ASP A 4 28.49 -5.58 9.22
CA ASP A 4 29.21 -4.69 8.30
C ASP A 4 29.09 -5.23 6.87
N LEU A 5 28.27 -4.55 6.07
CA LEU A 5 28.00 -4.91 4.68
C LEU A 5 29.05 -4.33 3.71
N GLY A 6 29.94 -3.45 4.18
CA GLY A 6 30.89 -2.72 3.34
C GLY A 6 30.23 -2.17 2.07
N LYS A 7 30.73 -2.63 0.91
CA LYS A 7 30.25 -2.22 -0.42
C LYS A 7 28.78 -2.49 -0.74
N TYR A 8 28.10 -3.34 0.05
CA TYR A 8 26.70 -3.70 -0.20
C TYR A 8 25.71 -2.88 0.61
N ALA A 9 26.18 -2.03 1.53
CA ALA A 9 25.32 -1.24 2.40
C ALA A 9 24.31 -0.39 1.61
N ASP A 10 24.77 0.31 0.58
CA ASP A 10 23.92 1.16 -0.27
C ASP A 10 22.91 0.35 -1.08
N ALA A 11 23.33 -0.80 -1.63
CA ALA A 11 22.45 -1.67 -2.40
C ALA A 11 21.33 -2.25 -1.53
N VAL A 12 21.66 -2.70 -0.32
CA VAL A 12 20.70 -3.27 0.62
C VAL A 12 19.76 -2.20 1.15
N LEU A 13 20.27 -1.00 1.48
CA LEU A 13 19.43 0.12 1.91
C LEU A 13 18.48 0.56 0.79
N GLY A 14 18.97 0.65 -0.45
CA GLY A 14 18.16 0.94 -1.63
C GLY A 14 17.06 -0.10 -1.86
N ALA A 15 17.38 -1.40 -1.71
CA ALA A 15 16.40 -2.47 -1.85
C ALA A 15 15.29 -2.38 -0.77
N TYR A 16 15.64 -2.06 0.47
CA TYR A 16 14.64 -1.83 1.52
C TYR A 16 13.79 -0.59 1.26
N ALA A 17 14.39 0.53 0.86
CA ALA A 17 13.66 1.74 0.51
C ALA A 17 12.67 1.48 -0.64
N ALA A 18 13.11 0.80 -1.70
CA ALA A 18 12.26 0.42 -2.83
C ALA A 18 11.11 -0.50 -2.38
N SER A 19 11.41 -1.51 -1.55
CA SER A 19 10.39 -2.43 -1.03
C SER A 19 9.36 -1.72 -0.16
N ILE A 20 9.79 -0.80 0.70
CA ILE A 20 8.88 0.00 1.54
C ILE A 20 7.97 0.86 0.67
N VAL A 21 8.50 1.53 -0.35
CA VAL A 21 7.71 2.33 -1.29
C VAL A 21 6.66 1.47 -2.00
N LEU A 22 7.04 0.28 -2.48
CA LEU A 22 6.11 -0.65 -3.12
C LEU A 22 5.00 -1.09 -2.17
N LEU A 23 5.34 -1.45 -0.92
CA LEU A 23 4.37 -1.84 0.10
C LEU A 23 3.40 -0.70 0.42
N ILE A 24 3.90 0.52 0.60
CA ILE A 24 3.06 1.70 0.83
C ILE A 24 2.12 1.91 -0.38
N GLY A 25 2.64 1.80 -1.59
CA GLY A 25 1.83 1.89 -2.82
C GLY A 25 0.69 0.87 -2.85
N ILE A 26 0.99 -0.39 -2.52
CA ILE A 26 -0.03 -1.46 -2.45
C ILE A 26 -1.09 -1.15 -1.40
N VAL A 27 -0.69 -0.70 -0.20
CA VAL A 27 -1.63 -0.37 0.88
C VAL A 27 -2.53 0.80 0.46
N VAL A 28 -1.97 1.88 -0.10
CA VAL A 28 -2.73 3.04 -0.57
C VAL A 28 -3.73 2.64 -1.65
N LEU A 29 -3.31 1.86 -2.64
CA LEU A 29 -4.20 1.35 -3.69
C LEU A 29 -5.32 0.47 -3.10
N SER A 30 -4.99 -0.41 -2.15
CA SER A 30 -5.97 -1.30 -1.51
C SER A 30 -7.04 -0.50 -0.74
N VAL A 31 -6.61 0.54 0.00
CA VAL A 31 -7.53 1.43 0.72
C VAL A 31 -8.39 2.22 -0.26
N TRP A 32 -7.81 2.75 -1.34
CA TRP A 32 -8.55 3.52 -2.33
C TRP A 32 -9.63 2.67 -3.02
N GLN A 33 -9.29 1.45 -3.44
CA GLN A 33 -10.26 0.52 -4.02
C GLN A 33 -11.37 0.15 -3.01
N SER A 34 -11.01 -0.11 -1.76
CA SER A 34 -11.99 -0.42 -0.70
C SER A 34 -12.97 0.72 -0.47
N ARG A 35 -12.50 1.97 -0.49
CA ARG A 35 -13.35 3.16 -0.36
C ARG A 35 -14.31 3.29 -1.54
N ARG A 36 -13.82 3.05 -2.77
CA ARG A 36 -14.66 3.08 -3.97
C ARG A 36 -15.74 2.00 -3.94
N ALA A 37 -15.40 0.78 -3.51
CA ALA A 37 -16.37 -0.30 -3.36
C ALA A 37 -17.45 0.04 -2.32
N LYS A 38 -17.06 0.59 -1.16
CA LYS A 38 -18.02 1.06 -0.14
C LYS A 38 -18.98 2.13 -0.68
N ALA A 39 -18.46 3.13 -1.41
CA ALA A 39 -19.30 4.16 -2.01
C ALA A 39 -20.31 3.59 -3.02
N ALA A 40 -19.90 2.60 -3.81
CA ALA A 40 -20.80 1.92 -4.74
C ALA A 40 -21.89 1.11 -4.02
N LEU A 41 -21.55 0.44 -2.90
CA LEU A 41 -22.52 -0.28 -2.08
C LEU A 41 -23.52 0.67 -1.42
N GLU A 42 -23.07 1.78 -0.83
CA GLU A 42 -23.93 2.80 -0.21
C GLU A 42 -24.94 3.39 -1.21
N GLU A 43 -24.52 3.63 -2.45
CA GLU A 43 -25.41 4.09 -3.51
C GLU A 43 -26.50 3.05 -3.85
N MET A 44 -26.16 1.76 -3.88
CA MET A 44 -27.15 0.71 -4.10
C MET A 44 -28.10 0.53 -2.90
N GLU A 45 -27.61 0.61 -1.67
CA GLU A 45 -28.43 0.51 -0.46
C GLU A 45 -29.44 1.66 -0.37
N LYS A 46 -29.02 2.90 -0.68
CA LYS A 46 -29.92 4.06 -0.74
C LYS A 46 -31.05 3.89 -1.74
N ARG A 47 -30.78 3.28 -2.90
CA ARG A 47 -31.81 3.00 -3.92
C ARG A 47 -32.78 1.90 -3.52
N ARG A 48 -32.37 0.96 -2.66
CA ARG A 48 -33.20 -0.18 -2.25
C ARG A 48 -34.09 0.12 -1.03
N ASN A 49 -33.65 1.00 -0.14
CA ASN A 49 -34.37 1.36 1.08
C ASN A 49 -35.15 2.70 0.98
N GLY A 50 -35.06 3.39 -0.16
CA GLY A 50 -35.85 4.59 -0.46
C GLY A 50 -37.16 4.29 -1.17
#